data_AF-A0ABD2Q389-F1
#
_entry.id   AF-A0ABD2Q389-F1
#
_cell.length_a   1.000
_cell.length_b   1.000
_cell.length_c   1.000
_cell.angle_alpha   90.00
_cell.angle_beta   90.00
_cell.angle_gamma   90.00
#
_symmetry.space_group_name_H-M   'P 1'
#
loop_
_entity.id
_entity.type
_entity.pdbx_description
1 polymer ?
#
loop_
_entity_poly.entity_id
_entity_poly.type
_entity_poly.pdbx_seq_one_letter_code
_entity_poly.pdbx_strand_id
1 'polypeptide(L)'
;MEIIQASQNIFDYLTKTGHKDGKSLITAITQLSDCQPEFMECFSSVDLPSNLVKCLFTFLDLPKECHTRDTSFLLCDQFSKVGLNLLLQAISRNKSAVDELLRNDGLKFMFKTISEWFAIDNSKWRSIILSLNGPSELRPTVEVIEQVYPAGASIKINDPIGPGTSVRNTLAFESLKRIFERAVTAQLCDLIIRVIMDIFRADDVNFLIVYPFKCLSSFASTIHKKPISSQKLFFHLLRYTVTNLHYIPMNEISILLLLLQLSDR
;
A
#
# COMPACT_ATOMS: atom_id res chain seq x y z
N MET A 1 22.46 4.19 -13.33
CA MET A 1 23.63 3.40 -12.89
C MET A 1 23.27 2.54 -11.67
N GLU A 2 22.55 3.09 -10.68
CA GLU A 2 22.10 2.37 -9.47
C GLU A 2 21.17 1.18 -9.74
N ILE A 3 20.23 1.29 -10.69
CA ILE A 3 19.30 0.20 -11.02
C ILE A 3 20.04 -1.04 -11.56
N ILE A 4 21.06 -0.82 -12.39
CA ILE A 4 21.88 -1.90 -12.95
C ILE A 4 22.67 -2.58 -11.82
N GLN A 5 23.31 -1.80 -10.95
CA GLN A 5 24.07 -2.34 -9.82
C GLN A 5 23.19 -3.10 -8.81
N ALA A 6 22.00 -2.58 -8.49
CA ALA A 6 21.04 -3.26 -7.63
C ALA A 6 20.55 -4.57 -8.25
N SER A 7 20.28 -4.55 -9.56
CA SER A 7 19.91 -5.76 -10.31
C SER A 7 21.05 -6.79 -10.32
N GLN A 8 22.31 -6.36 -10.44
CA GLN A 8 23.49 -7.23 -10.33
C GLN A 8 23.63 -7.85 -8.94
N ASN A 9 23.50 -7.06 -7.87
CA ASN A 9 23.65 -7.56 -6.50
C ASN A 9 22.55 -8.57 -6.14
N ILE A 10 21.33 -8.35 -6.59
CA ILE A 10 20.22 -9.29 -6.43
C ILE A 10 20.42 -10.51 -7.32
N PHE A 11 20.85 -10.33 -8.57
CA PHE A 11 21.20 -11.43 -9.46
C PHE A 11 22.29 -12.30 -8.83
N ASP A 12 23.33 -11.73 -8.24
CA ASP A 12 24.41 -12.44 -7.56
C ASP A 12 23.94 -13.16 -6.29
N TYR A 13 23.02 -12.56 -5.52
CA TYR A 13 22.40 -13.21 -4.37
C TYR A 13 21.52 -14.41 -4.79
N LEU A 14 20.65 -14.22 -5.79
CA LEU A 14 19.78 -15.26 -6.32
C LEU A 14 20.57 -16.36 -7.05
N THR A 15 21.65 -16.02 -7.76
CA THR A 15 22.49 -16.99 -8.49
C THR A 15 23.44 -17.77 -7.60
N LYS A 16 23.93 -17.21 -6.48
CA LYS A 16 24.68 -17.99 -5.47
C LYS A 16 23.88 -19.14 -4.86
N THR A 17 22.55 -19.04 -4.88
CA THR A 17 21.64 -20.12 -4.45
C THR A 17 21.27 -21.11 -5.55
N GLY A 18 21.77 -20.93 -6.78
CA GLY A 18 21.66 -21.90 -7.88
C GLY A 18 20.32 -21.91 -8.64
N HIS A 19 19.38 -21.03 -8.34
CA HIS A 19 18.02 -21.09 -8.90
C HIS A 19 17.70 -19.87 -9.78
N LYS A 20 17.60 -20.09 -11.10
CA LYS A 20 17.32 -19.09 -12.14
C LYS A 20 15.83 -18.77 -12.36
N ASP A 21 14.96 -19.27 -11.49
CA ASP A 21 13.51 -19.18 -11.67
C ASP A 21 12.89 -18.19 -10.66
N GLY A 22 11.78 -17.54 -11.02
CA GLY A 22 11.05 -16.61 -10.14
C GLY A 22 10.66 -17.18 -8.77
N LYS A 23 10.75 -18.50 -8.58
CA LYS A 23 10.66 -19.18 -7.28
C LYS A 23 11.67 -18.65 -6.26
N SER A 24 12.90 -18.31 -6.66
CA SER A 24 13.92 -17.75 -5.75
C SER A 24 13.51 -16.39 -5.21
N LEU A 25 12.82 -15.59 -6.02
CA LEU A 25 12.27 -14.30 -5.60
C LEU A 25 11.12 -14.49 -4.60
N ILE A 26 10.23 -15.47 -4.80
CA ILE A 26 9.21 -15.83 -3.80
C ILE A 26 9.89 -16.28 -2.51
N THR A 27 10.86 -17.19 -2.59
CA THR A 27 11.58 -17.66 -1.41
C THR A 27 12.23 -16.51 -0.66
N ALA A 28 12.86 -15.56 -1.36
CA ALA A 28 13.42 -14.36 -0.75
C ALA A 28 12.35 -13.49 -0.09
N ILE A 29 11.21 -13.27 -0.74
CA ILE A 29 10.08 -12.50 -0.19
C ILE A 29 9.49 -13.18 1.06
N THR A 30 9.27 -14.49 1.02
CA THR A 30 8.76 -15.28 2.16
C THR A 30 9.76 -15.28 3.31
N GLN A 31 11.05 -15.44 3.02
CA GLN A 31 12.11 -15.34 4.05
C GLN A 31 12.17 -13.96 4.67
N LEU A 32 11.94 -12.90 3.87
CA LEU A 32 11.90 -11.52 4.35
C LEU A 32 10.63 -11.25 5.21
N SER A 33 9.50 -11.89 4.91
CA SER A 33 8.26 -11.77 5.70
C SER A 33 8.30 -12.48 7.04
N ASP A 34 9.03 -13.58 7.13
CA ASP A 34 9.21 -14.36 8.36
C ASP A 34 10.47 -13.96 9.13
N CYS A 35 11.17 -12.93 8.65
CA CYS A 35 12.43 -12.47 9.18
C CYS A 35 12.29 -11.79 10.55
N GLN A 36 13.19 -12.11 11.48
CA GLN A 36 13.29 -11.39 12.75
C GLN A 36 13.81 -9.95 12.53
N PRO A 37 13.47 -8.98 13.41
CA PRO A 37 13.84 -7.57 13.23
C PRO A 37 15.35 -7.33 13.04
N GLU A 38 16.20 -8.10 13.72
CA GLU A 38 17.66 -7.97 13.68
C GLU A 38 18.23 -8.31 12.29
N PHE A 39 17.67 -9.35 11.65
CA PHE A 39 18.05 -9.72 10.29
C PHE A 39 17.48 -8.74 9.27
N MET A 40 16.28 -8.20 9.51
CA MET A 40 15.71 -7.17 8.63
C MET A 40 16.55 -5.88 8.65
N GLU A 41 17.18 -5.53 9.77
CA GLU A 41 18.13 -4.40 9.82
C GLU A 41 19.35 -4.65 8.92
N CYS A 42 19.91 -5.86 8.94
CA CYS A 42 20.98 -6.26 8.02
C CYS A 42 20.54 -6.17 6.56
N PHE A 43 19.35 -6.69 6.22
CA PHE A 43 18.81 -6.58 4.85
C PHE A 43 18.53 -5.13 4.43
N SER A 44 18.11 -4.28 5.36
CA SER A 44 17.89 -2.85 5.11
C SER A 44 19.20 -2.09 4.91
N SER A 45 20.32 -2.58 5.45
CA SER A 45 21.64 -1.98 5.22
C SER A 45 22.18 -2.18 3.80
N VAL A 46 21.64 -3.17 3.08
CA VAL A 46 21.99 -3.48 1.67
C VAL A 46 20.84 -3.15 0.71
N ASP A 47 19.88 -2.33 1.15
CA ASP A 47 18.72 -1.84 0.38
C ASP A 47 17.85 -2.96 -0.22
N LEU A 48 17.86 -4.16 0.38
CA LEU A 48 17.13 -5.31 -0.15
C LEU A 48 15.62 -5.08 -0.23
N PRO A 49 14.92 -4.51 0.79
CA PRO A 49 13.47 -4.35 0.73
C PRO A 49 13.02 -3.44 -0.43
N SER A 50 13.61 -2.24 -0.59
CA SER A 50 13.25 -1.36 -1.71
C SER A 50 13.64 -1.95 -3.07
N ASN A 51 14.74 -2.69 -3.14
CA ASN A 51 15.13 -3.35 -4.39
C ASN A 51 14.17 -4.50 -4.75
N LEU A 52 13.69 -5.29 -3.79
CA LEU A 52 12.65 -6.30 -4.01
C LEU A 52 11.34 -5.66 -4.47
N VAL A 53 10.94 -4.53 -3.86
CA VAL A 53 9.81 -3.73 -4.33
C VAL A 53 10.06 -3.27 -5.76
N LYS A 54 11.16 -2.59 -6.07
CA LYS A 54 11.48 -2.13 -7.44
C LYS A 54 11.50 -3.27 -8.46
N CYS A 55 12.06 -4.43 -8.11
CA CYS A 55 12.07 -5.61 -8.95
C CYS A 55 10.66 -6.10 -9.24
N LEU A 56 9.84 -6.32 -8.22
CA LEU A 56 8.43 -6.69 -8.37
C LEU A 56 7.71 -5.72 -9.32
N PHE A 57 7.86 -4.42 -9.11
CA PHE A 57 7.21 -3.41 -9.94
C PHE A 57 7.76 -3.37 -11.37
N THR A 58 9.06 -3.60 -11.56
CA THR A 58 9.68 -3.69 -12.89
C THR A 58 9.14 -4.90 -13.64
N PHE A 59 8.99 -6.06 -12.98
CA PHE A 59 8.36 -7.25 -13.57
C PHE A 59 6.91 -7.00 -13.98
N LEU A 60 6.20 -6.14 -13.25
CA LEU A 60 4.83 -5.73 -13.56
C LEU A 60 4.74 -4.74 -14.73
N ASP A 61 5.84 -4.07 -15.08
CA ASP A 61 5.91 -2.99 -16.07
C ASP A 61 6.80 -3.33 -17.29
N LEU A 62 7.08 -4.62 -17.54
CA LEU A 62 7.92 -5.05 -18.67
C LEU A 62 7.27 -4.71 -20.03
N PRO A 63 8.04 -4.32 -21.07
CA PRO A 63 7.52 -4.12 -22.42
C PRO A 63 7.20 -5.45 -23.15
N LYS A 64 6.43 -5.34 -24.24
CA LYS A 64 5.82 -6.44 -25.02
C LYS A 64 6.72 -7.62 -25.44
N GLU A 65 8.03 -7.44 -25.54
CA GLU A 65 8.89 -8.33 -26.33
C GLU A 65 9.67 -9.40 -25.52
N CYS A 66 9.50 -9.48 -24.20
CA CYS A 66 10.37 -10.32 -23.34
C CYS A 66 9.95 -11.78 -23.12
N HIS A 67 8.92 -12.32 -23.79
CA HIS A 67 8.44 -13.69 -23.50
C HIS A 67 9.00 -14.73 -24.49
N THR A 68 10.16 -15.31 -24.16
CA THR A 68 10.52 -16.64 -24.68
C THR A 68 9.71 -17.72 -23.95
N ARG A 69 9.20 -18.69 -24.72
CA ARG A 69 8.26 -19.74 -24.31
C ARG A 69 8.73 -20.50 -23.05
N ASP A 70 7.76 -20.93 -22.23
CA ASP A 70 7.85 -21.96 -21.17
C ASP A 70 8.26 -21.61 -19.72
N THR A 71 7.73 -20.53 -19.13
CA THR A 71 7.72 -20.38 -17.66
C THR A 71 6.32 -20.55 -17.04
N SER A 72 6.05 -21.81 -16.66
CA SER A 72 5.25 -22.32 -15.53
C SER A 72 4.02 -21.53 -15.03
N PHE A 73 2.84 -21.97 -15.49
CA PHE A 73 1.48 -21.52 -15.13
C PHE A 73 1.15 -21.50 -13.62
N LEU A 74 1.77 -22.34 -12.80
CA LEU A 74 1.46 -22.50 -11.36
C LEU A 74 2.21 -21.52 -10.44
N LEU A 75 3.39 -21.06 -10.85
CA LEU A 75 4.17 -20.10 -10.06
C LEU A 75 3.51 -18.72 -10.06
N CYS A 76 2.90 -18.32 -11.17
CA CYS A 76 2.35 -16.97 -11.34
C CYS A 76 1.19 -16.66 -10.38
N ASP A 77 0.29 -17.62 -10.14
CA ASP A 77 -0.87 -17.40 -9.26
C ASP A 77 -0.47 -17.37 -7.77
N GLN A 78 0.44 -18.26 -7.33
CA GLN A 78 0.97 -18.21 -5.95
C GLN A 78 1.94 -17.05 -5.71
N PHE A 79 2.82 -16.73 -6.67
CA PHE A 79 3.75 -15.58 -6.62
C PHE A 79 3.02 -14.28 -6.34
N SER A 80 1.80 -14.17 -6.84
CA SER A 80 1.09 -12.92 -6.94
C SER A 80 0.56 -12.32 -5.66
N LYS A 81 -0.42 -13.01 -5.11
CA LYS A 81 -1.16 -12.58 -3.93
C LYS A 81 -0.33 -12.79 -2.71
N VAL A 82 0.33 -13.95 -2.63
CA VAL A 82 1.10 -14.35 -1.46
C VAL A 82 2.39 -13.54 -1.42
N GLY A 83 3.14 -13.44 -2.52
CA GLY A 83 4.40 -12.69 -2.54
C GLY A 83 4.22 -11.20 -2.22
N LEU A 84 3.35 -10.48 -2.95
CA LEU A 84 3.19 -9.05 -2.70
C LEU A 84 2.60 -8.76 -1.31
N ASN A 85 1.62 -9.55 -0.86
CA ASN A 85 1.05 -9.37 0.47
C ASN A 85 2.07 -9.66 1.58
N LEU A 86 2.84 -10.75 1.46
CA LEU A 86 3.90 -11.07 2.40
C LEU A 86 4.97 -9.98 2.43
N LEU A 87 5.39 -9.45 1.28
CA LEU A 87 6.36 -8.36 1.21
C LEU A 87 5.82 -7.09 1.88
N LEU A 88 4.60 -6.68 1.53
CA LEU A 88 3.97 -5.49 2.10
C LEU A 88 3.77 -5.64 3.62
N GLN A 89 3.43 -6.84 4.07
CA GLN A 89 3.34 -7.17 5.49
C GLN A 89 4.71 -7.15 6.18
N ALA A 90 5.74 -7.71 5.55
CA ALA A 90 7.12 -7.70 6.04
C ALA A 90 7.64 -6.28 6.26
N ILE A 91 7.44 -5.43 5.26
CA ILE A 91 7.82 -4.01 5.28
C ILE A 91 7.05 -3.30 6.38
N SER A 92 5.73 -3.45 6.42
CA SER A 92 4.89 -2.77 7.42
C SER A 92 5.21 -3.18 8.86
N ARG A 93 5.73 -4.39 9.07
CA ARG A 93 6.13 -4.90 10.39
C ARG A 93 7.45 -4.32 10.87
N ASN A 94 8.39 -4.02 9.97
CA ASN A 94 9.77 -3.70 10.34
C ASN A 94 10.11 -2.22 10.10
N LYS A 95 10.48 -1.51 11.17
CA LYS A 95 10.84 -0.09 11.09
C LYS A 95 12.04 0.16 10.16
N SER A 96 13.09 -0.67 10.27
CA SER A 96 14.28 -0.59 9.43
C SER A 96 13.96 -0.67 7.94
N ALA A 97 13.05 -1.58 7.55
CA ALA A 97 12.61 -1.73 6.18
C ALA A 97 11.82 -0.49 5.70
N VAL A 98 10.91 0.05 6.51
CA VAL A 98 10.17 1.27 6.15
C VAL A 98 11.10 2.47 5.98
N ASP A 99 12.06 2.65 6.89
CA ASP A 99 13.02 3.76 6.83
C ASP A 99 13.92 3.61 5.59
N GLU A 100 14.32 2.40 5.24
CA GLU A 100 15.03 2.08 3.99
C GLU A 100 14.19 2.42 2.75
N LEU A 101 12.92 1.99 2.70
CA LEU A 101 12.02 2.33 1.61
C LEU A 101 11.81 3.85 1.47
N LEU A 102 11.75 4.58 2.58
CA LEU A 102 11.62 6.03 2.57
C LEU A 102 12.87 6.70 1.98
N ARG A 103 14.07 6.20 2.32
CA ARG A 103 15.34 6.72 1.76
C ARG A 103 15.49 6.41 0.27
N ASN A 104 15.02 5.25 -0.17
CA ASN A 104 15.28 4.73 -1.52
C ASN A 104 14.07 4.84 -2.47
N ASP A 105 13.12 5.73 -2.18
CA ASP A 105 11.90 5.96 -2.97
C ASP A 105 11.00 4.71 -3.13
N GLY A 106 11.23 3.64 -2.36
CA GLY A 106 10.45 2.41 -2.39
C GLY A 106 8.98 2.62 -2.03
N LEU A 107 8.69 3.57 -1.13
CA LEU A 107 7.31 3.92 -0.79
C LEU A 107 6.53 4.50 -1.99
N LYS A 108 7.20 5.20 -2.92
CA LYS A 108 6.54 5.74 -4.12
C LYS A 108 5.97 4.62 -4.99
N PHE A 109 6.69 3.51 -5.10
CA PHE A 109 6.18 2.33 -5.81
C PHE A 109 4.95 1.76 -5.10
N MET A 110 4.98 1.61 -3.77
CA MET A 110 3.79 1.19 -3.01
C MET A 110 2.57 2.10 -3.26
N PHE A 111 2.78 3.42 -3.34
CA PHE A 111 1.71 4.36 -3.68
C PHE A 111 1.19 4.14 -5.10
N LYS A 112 2.10 3.95 -6.06
CA LYS A 112 1.77 3.64 -7.46
C LYS A 112 0.86 2.40 -7.53
N THR A 113 1.14 1.34 -6.78
CA THR A 113 0.28 0.14 -6.82
C THR A 113 -1.15 0.36 -6.35
N ILE A 114 -1.44 1.41 -5.57
CA ILE A 114 -2.78 1.60 -5.00
C ILE A 114 -3.78 1.93 -6.12
N SER A 115 -3.42 2.80 -7.05
CA SER A 115 -4.35 3.33 -8.07
C SER A 115 -3.91 3.09 -9.52
N GLU A 116 -2.62 2.79 -9.76
CA GLU A 116 -2.10 2.73 -11.13
C GLU A 116 -2.53 1.47 -11.87
N TRP A 117 -2.79 1.66 -13.16
CA TRP A 117 -3.00 0.58 -14.12
C TRP A 117 -1.71 0.30 -14.85
N PHE A 118 -1.48 -0.97 -15.15
CA PHE A 118 -0.31 -1.39 -15.89
C PHE A 118 -0.78 -1.90 -17.29
N ALA A 119 -0.09 -1.54 -18.37
CA ALA A 119 -0.53 -1.74 -19.78
C ALA A 119 -0.62 -3.22 -20.21
N ILE A 120 -1.80 -3.71 -20.66
CA ILE A 120 -2.29 -5.12 -20.90
C ILE A 120 -1.26 -6.20 -21.31
N ASP A 121 -0.14 -5.83 -21.88
CA ASP A 121 1.01 -6.69 -22.15
C ASP A 121 1.62 -7.24 -20.84
N ASN A 122 2.06 -8.50 -20.83
CA ASN A 122 2.34 -9.32 -19.63
C ASN A 122 1.11 -9.83 -18.85
N SER A 123 0.01 -10.13 -19.53
CA SER A 123 -1.21 -10.68 -18.93
C SER A 123 -0.98 -11.85 -17.95
N LYS A 124 0.07 -12.66 -18.16
CA LYS A 124 0.49 -13.71 -17.23
C LYS A 124 1.00 -13.13 -15.90
N TRP A 125 2.08 -12.34 -15.91
CA TRP A 125 2.61 -11.65 -14.71
C TRP A 125 1.65 -10.63 -14.11
N ARG A 126 0.58 -10.26 -14.82
CA ARG A 126 -0.49 -9.41 -14.29
C ARG A 126 -1.75 -10.14 -13.89
N SER A 127 -1.88 -11.45 -14.12
CA SER A 127 -2.87 -12.25 -13.36
C SER A 127 -2.66 -12.02 -11.87
N ILE A 128 -1.44 -11.66 -11.49
CA ILE A 128 -1.01 -11.31 -10.16
C ILE A 128 -1.69 -10.07 -9.59
N ILE A 129 -1.65 -8.98 -10.37
CA ILE A 129 -2.29 -7.73 -10.01
C ILE A 129 -3.80 -7.83 -10.23
N LEU A 130 -4.25 -8.51 -11.29
CA LEU A 130 -5.67 -8.74 -11.58
C LEU A 130 -6.32 -9.67 -10.55
N SER A 131 -5.58 -10.58 -9.92
CA SER A 131 -6.12 -11.42 -8.85
C SER A 131 -6.21 -10.62 -7.54
N LEU A 132 -5.27 -9.70 -7.29
CA LEU A 132 -5.31 -8.73 -6.17
C LEU A 132 -6.36 -7.62 -6.35
N ASN A 133 -6.55 -7.17 -7.58
CA ASN A 133 -7.41 -6.04 -7.96
C ASN A 133 -8.78 -6.46 -8.51
N GLY A 134 -9.00 -7.76 -8.74
CA GLY A 134 -10.10 -8.28 -9.55
C GLY A 134 -9.92 -7.97 -11.06
N PRO A 135 -10.53 -8.76 -11.96
CA PRO A 135 -10.65 -8.39 -13.38
C PRO A 135 -11.52 -7.15 -13.59
N SER A 136 -12.29 -6.77 -12.56
CA SER A 136 -13.24 -5.66 -12.54
C SER A 136 -12.76 -4.60 -11.56
N GLU A 137 -13.01 -3.33 -11.86
CA GLU A 137 -12.79 -2.21 -10.93
C GLU A 137 -13.37 -2.50 -9.55
N LEU A 138 -12.59 -2.23 -8.49
CA LEU A 138 -13.09 -2.34 -7.13
C LEU A 138 -14.24 -1.36 -6.96
N ARG A 139 -15.34 -1.86 -6.39
CA ARG A 139 -16.54 -1.08 -6.15
C ARG A 139 -16.91 -1.18 -4.67
N PRO A 140 -17.41 -0.10 -4.07
CA PRO A 140 -17.94 -0.17 -2.72
C PRO A 140 -19.16 -1.08 -2.69
N THR A 141 -19.30 -1.86 -1.62
CA THR A 141 -20.50 -2.67 -1.39
C THR A 141 -21.66 -1.77 -0.96
N VAL A 142 -22.90 -2.19 -1.22
CA VAL A 142 -24.10 -1.47 -0.77
C VAL A 142 -24.07 -1.26 0.76
N GLU A 143 -23.62 -2.26 1.51
CA GLU A 143 -23.46 -2.17 2.97
C GLU A 143 -22.53 -1.03 3.39
N VAL A 144 -21.41 -0.83 2.70
CA VAL A 144 -20.47 0.27 2.99
C VAL A 144 -21.11 1.62 2.69
N ILE A 145 -21.83 1.70 1.58
CA ILE A 145 -22.53 2.91 1.17
C ILE A 145 -23.54 3.34 2.23
N GLU A 146 -24.38 2.41 2.68
CA GLU A 146 -25.41 2.66 3.70
C GLU A 146 -24.80 3.00 5.07
N GLN A 147 -23.63 2.44 5.39
CA GLN A 147 -22.89 2.79 6.61
C GLN A 147 -22.33 4.21 6.59
N VAL A 148 -21.92 4.70 5.42
CA VAL A 148 -21.32 6.03 5.26
C VAL A 148 -22.39 7.10 5.06
N TYR A 149 -23.44 6.77 4.30
CA TYR A 149 -24.52 7.65 3.91
C TYR A 149 -25.87 7.08 4.38
N PRO A 150 -26.50 7.67 5.40
CA PRO A 150 -27.77 7.18 5.93
C PRO A 150 -28.87 7.08 4.86
N ALA A 151 -29.78 6.12 5.04
CA ALA A 151 -30.93 5.92 4.16
C ALA A 151 -31.73 7.23 3.98
N GLY A 152 -31.81 7.71 2.73
CA GLY A 152 -32.47 8.98 2.37
C GLY A 152 -31.53 10.07 1.84
N ALA A 153 -30.21 9.90 1.98
CA ALA A 153 -29.26 10.77 1.30
C ALA A 153 -29.35 10.53 -0.22
N SER A 154 -29.77 11.53 -0.99
CA SER A 154 -29.77 11.48 -2.46
C SER A 154 -28.35 11.64 -3.02
N ILE A 155 -27.43 10.78 -2.58
CA ILE A 155 -26.03 10.81 -3.01
C ILE A 155 -25.89 9.87 -4.19
N LYS A 156 -25.65 10.46 -5.36
CA LYS A 156 -25.23 9.70 -6.54
C LYS A 156 -23.79 9.27 -6.31
N ILE A 157 -23.59 7.99 -6.08
CA ILE A 157 -22.24 7.41 -6.08
C ILE A 157 -21.87 7.19 -7.53
N ASN A 158 -20.83 7.91 -7.96
CA ASN A 158 -20.30 7.76 -9.30
C ASN A 158 -19.60 6.42 -9.44
N ASP A 159 -19.61 5.90 -10.67
CA ASP A 159 -18.73 4.78 -11.01
C ASP A 159 -17.25 5.20 -10.85
N PRO A 160 -16.36 4.26 -10.52
CA PRO A 160 -14.93 4.53 -10.48
C PRO A 160 -14.46 5.18 -11.79
N ILE A 161 -13.68 6.26 -11.68
CA ILE A 161 -13.11 6.99 -12.84
C ILE A 161 -12.17 6.09 -13.64
N GLY A 162 -11.49 5.16 -12.95
CA GLY A 162 -10.73 4.09 -13.56
C GLY A 162 -9.21 4.21 -13.36
N PRO A 163 -8.40 3.69 -14.31
CA PRO A 163 -6.93 3.64 -14.27
C PRO A 163 -6.21 4.89 -13.76
N GLY A 164 -5.26 4.71 -12.84
CA GLY A 164 -4.43 5.80 -12.31
C GLY A 164 -5.14 6.69 -11.28
N THR A 165 -6.43 6.45 -11.03
CA THR A 165 -7.28 7.34 -10.24
C THR A 165 -7.98 6.57 -9.13
N SER A 166 -8.73 5.52 -9.48
CA SER A 166 -9.49 4.72 -8.51
C SER A 166 -8.62 3.65 -7.83
N VAL A 167 -8.85 3.41 -6.53
CA VAL A 167 -8.16 2.39 -5.75
C VAL A 167 -8.44 1.01 -6.32
N ARG A 168 -7.38 0.24 -6.52
CA ARG A 168 -7.42 -1.13 -7.00
C ARG A 168 -6.69 -2.11 -6.10
N ASN A 169 -5.70 -1.66 -5.33
CA ASN A 169 -4.95 -2.52 -4.40
C ASN A 169 -5.20 -2.12 -2.95
N THR A 170 -6.18 -2.77 -2.32
CA THR A 170 -6.53 -2.52 -0.92
C THR A 170 -5.48 -3.03 0.07
N LEU A 171 -4.66 -4.03 -0.29
CA LEU A 171 -3.57 -4.51 0.56
C LEU A 171 -2.44 -3.48 0.68
N ALA A 172 -2.12 -2.80 -0.41
CA ALA A 172 -1.17 -1.68 -0.39
C ALA A 172 -1.71 -0.53 0.48
N PHE A 173 -3.00 -0.20 0.35
CA PHE A 173 -3.64 0.78 1.23
C PHE A 173 -3.60 0.38 2.71
N GLU A 174 -3.94 -0.87 3.03
CA GLU A 174 -3.89 -1.38 4.41
C GLU A 174 -2.47 -1.33 4.99
N SER A 175 -1.47 -1.58 4.14
CA SER A 175 -0.05 -1.49 4.52
C SER A 175 0.33 -0.05 4.87
N LEU A 176 -0.15 0.95 4.12
CA LEU A 176 0.05 2.37 4.49
C LEU A 176 -0.54 2.70 5.85
N LYS A 177 -1.76 2.21 6.13
CA LYS A 177 -2.40 2.38 7.44
C LYS A 177 -1.50 1.82 8.55
N ARG A 178 -1.00 0.58 8.40
CA ARG A 178 -0.12 -0.07 9.38
C ARG A 178 1.21 0.69 9.56
N ILE A 179 1.79 1.17 8.47
CA ILE A 179 3.03 1.97 8.53
C ILE A 179 2.78 3.26 9.32
N PHE A 180 1.68 3.97 9.06
CA PHE A 180 1.35 5.19 9.80
C PHE A 180 1.20 4.94 11.30
N GLU A 181 0.51 3.88 11.70
CA GLU A 181 0.31 3.52 13.11
C GLU A 181 1.63 3.37 13.86
N ARG A 182 2.66 2.84 13.19
CA ARG A 182 4.01 2.60 13.73
C ARG A 182 4.98 3.77 13.51
N ALA A 183 4.68 4.67 12.58
CA ALA A 183 5.55 5.80 12.24
C ALA A 183 5.71 6.76 13.43
N VAL A 184 6.94 7.27 13.59
CA VAL A 184 7.29 8.22 14.67
C VAL A 184 7.79 9.55 14.09
N THR A 185 8.41 9.51 12.91
CA THR A 185 9.00 10.70 12.26
C THR A 185 7.93 11.53 11.55
N ALA A 186 8.06 12.86 11.63
CA ALA A 186 7.14 13.78 10.95
C ALA A 186 7.15 13.57 9.44
N GLN A 187 8.33 13.33 8.85
CA GLN A 187 8.49 13.07 7.42
C GLN A 187 7.62 11.91 6.94
N LEU A 188 7.66 10.76 7.62
CA LEU A 188 6.91 9.58 7.22
C LEU A 188 5.40 9.75 7.50
N CYS A 189 5.04 10.27 8.67
CA CYS A 189 3.64 10.49 9.04
C CYS A 189 2.96 11.48 8.07
N ASP A 190 3.62 12.61 7.77
CA ASP A 190 3.11 13.64 6.88
C ASP A 190 2.99 13.11 5.45
N LEU A 191 3.96 12.33 4.98
CA LEU A 191 3.93 11.71 3.66
C LEU A 191 2.72 10.77 3.52
N ILE A 192 2.48 9.89 4.50
CA ILE A 192 1.36 8.94 4.44
C ILE A 192 0.01 9.66 4.46
N ILE A 193 -0.16 10.67 5.32
CA ILE A 193 -1.41 11.44 5.35
C ILE A 193 -1.64 12.16 4.01
N ARG A 194 -0.61 12.74 3.40
CA ARG A 194 -0.73 13.38 2.08
C ARG A 194 -1.14 12.39 1.00
N VAL A 195 -0.53 11.21 0.98
CA VAL A 195 -0.88 10.16 0.01
C VAL A 195 -2.33 9.72 0.18
N ILE A 196 -2.79 9.50 1.41
CA ILE A 196 -4.20 9.15 1.66
C ILE A 196 -5.13 10.28 1.19
N MET A 197 -4.75 11.53 1.44
CA MET A 197 -5.48 12.69 0.94
C MET A 197 -5.52 12.75 -0.59
N ASP A 198 -4.41 12.45 -1.26
CA ASP A 198 -4.33 12.42 -2.72
C ASP A 198 -5.16 11.28 -3.31
N ILE A 199 -5.18 10.11 -2.67
CA ILE A 199 -6.07 9.00 -3.02
C ILE A 199 -7.55 9.44 -2.93
N PHE A 200 -7.94 10.14 -1.87
CA PHE A 200 -9.33 10.62 -1.71
C PHE A 200 -9.69 11.78 -2.65
N ARG A 201 -8.69 12.50 -3.16
CA ARG A 201 -8.89 13.57 -4.16
C ARG A 201 -8.93 13.07 -5.58
N ALA A 202 -8.29 11.93 -5.85
CA ALA A 202 -8.26 11.34 -7.17
C ALA A 202 -9.66 10.89 -7.58
N ASP A 203 -10.39 10.20 -6.71
CA ASP A 203 -11.75 9.72 -6.97
C ASP A 203 -12.55 9.64 -5.66
N ASP A 204 -13.76 10.21 -5.65
CA ASP A 204 -14.63 10.22 -4.48
C ASP A 204 -14.98 8.79 -4.02
N VAL A 205 -15.06 7.84 -4.96
CA VAL A 205 -15.39 6.43 -4.65
C VAL A 205 -14.27 5.75 -3.85
N ASN A 206 -13.04 6.27 -3.91
CA ASN A 206 -11.89 5.68 -3.21
C ASN A 206 -12.10 5.65 -1.71
N PHE A 207 -12.73 6.70 -1.17
CA PHE A 207 -13.06 6.76 0.25
C PHE A 207 -13.96 5.59 0.66
N LEU A 208 -14.97 5.27 -0.17
CA LEU A 208 -15.88 4.16 0.08
C LEU A 208 -15.18 2.80 -0.08
N ILE A 209 -14.35 2.63 -1.12
CA ILE A 209 -13.59 1.38 -1.34
C ILE A 209 -12.74 1.03 -0.11
N VAL A 210 -12.11 2.03 0.52
CA VAL A 210 -11.20 1.78 1.65
C VAL A 210 -11.84 2.01 3.03
N TYR A 211 -13.11 2.40 3.09
CA TYR A 211 -13.85 2.60 4.33
C TYR A 211 -13.84 1.39 5.28
N PRO A 212 -13.96 0.13 4.81
CA PRO A 212 -13.90 -1.05 5.68
C PRO A 212 -12.62 -1.16 6.53
N PHE A 213 -11.51 -0.56 6.07
CA PHE A 213 -10.24 -0.58 6.80
C PHE A 213 -10.21 0.38 8.00
N LYS A 214 -11.26 1.20 8.21
CA LYS A 214 -11.39 2.15 9.33
C LYS A 214 -10.14 3.00 9.55
N CYS A 215 -9.54 3.45 8.44
CA CYS A 215 -8.24 4.14 8.44
C CYS A 215 -8.28 5.42 9.30
N LEU A 216 -9.29 6.28 9.11
CA LEU A 216 -9.44 7.52 9.86
C LEU A 216 -9.63 7.27 11.36
N SER A 217 -10.48 6.33 11.74
CA SER A 217 -10.69 5.94 13.15
C SER A 217 -9.38 5.46 13.80
N SER A 218 -8.62 4.62 13.09
CA SER A 218 -7.32 4.15 13.60
C SER A 218 -6.33 5.29 13.77
N PHE A 219 -6.28 6.21 12.80
CA PHE A 219 -5.40 7.39 12.87
C PHE A 219 -5.80 8.28 14.04
N ALA A 220 -7.10 8.57 14.20
CA ALA A 220 -7.63 9.34 15.33
C ALA A 220 -7.21 8.77 16.68
N SER A 221 -7.22 7.43 16.83
CA SER A 221 -6.84 6.76 18.09
C SER A 221 -5.37 6.94 18.48
N THR A 222 -4.49 7.18 17.50
CA THR A 222 -3.04 7.29 17.71
C THR A 222 -2.48 8.69 17.42
N ILE A 223 -3.31 9.62 16.94
CA ILE A 223 -2.85 10.91 16.41
C ILE A 223 -2.15 11.79 17.45
N HIS A 224 -2.59 11.71 18.71
CA HIS A 224 -1.98 12.44 19.84
C HIS A 224 -0.51 12.06 20.10
N LYS A 225 -0.08 10.87 19.64
CA LYS A 225 1.31 10.39 19.74
C LYS A 225 2.18 10.81 18.55
N LYS A 226 1.58 11.42 17.52
CA LYS A 226 2.27 11.82 16.28
C LYS A 226 2.76 13.26 16.36
N PRO A 227 3.76 13.66 15.54
CA PRO A 227 4.24 15.04 15.50
C PRO A 227 3.14 16.06 15.20
N ILE A 228 3.27 17.28 15.75
CA ILE A 228 2.25 18.33 15.64
C ILE A 228 1.89 18.65 14.18
N SER A 229 2.87 18.61 13.25
CA SER A 229 2.60 18.80 11.82
C SER A 229 1.65 17.73 11.27
N SER A 230 1.88 16.47 11.64
CA SER A 230 1.05 15.32 11.25
C SER A 230 -0.34 15.39 11.85
N GLN A 231 -0.47 15.85 13.10
CA GLN A 231 -1.78 16.09 13.72
C GLN A 231 -2.59 17.11 12.91
N LYS A 232 -1.98 18.24 12.55
CA LYS A 232 -2.64 19.28 11.72
C LYS A 232 -3.05 18.72 10.35
N LEU A 233 -2.18 17.94 9.70
CA LEU A 233 -2.50 17.31 8.42
C LEU A 233 -3.64 16.30 8.53
N PHE A 234 -3.72 15.53 9.61
CA PHE A 234 -4.83 14.62 9.86
C PHE A 234 -6.16 15.36 9.99
N PHE A 235 -6.21 16.48 10.71
CA PHE A 235 -7.42 17.29 10.80
C PHE A 235 -7.80 17.94 9.47
N HIS A 236 -6.83 18.27 8.63
CA HIS A 236 -7.08 18.73 7.27
C HIS A 236 -7.67 17.61 6.38
N LEU A 237 -7.15 16.39 6.50
CA LEU A 237 -7.73 15.20 5.86
C LEU A 237 -9.17 14.95 6.34
N LEU A 238 -9.42 15.01 7.65
CA LEU A 238 -10.76 14.82 8.22
C LEU A 238 -11.72 15.90 7.72
N ARG A 239 -11.28 17.16 7.70
CA ARG A 239 -12.06 18.27 7.13
C ARG A 239 -12.42 18.00 5.68
N TYR A 240 -11.47 17.56 4.85
CA TYR A 240 -11.73 17.21 3.46
C TYR A 240 -12.83 16.14 3.33
N THR A 241 -12.78 15.10 4.17
CA THR A 241 -13.81 14.03 4.14
C THR A 241 -15.20 14.55 4.47
N VAL A 242 -15.30 15.53 5.37
CA VAL A 242 -16.58 16.17 5.72
C VAL A 242 -17.06 17.09 4.60
N THR A 243 -16.17 17.93 4.06
CA THR A 243 -16.57 19.01 3.14
C THR A 243 -16.76 18.53 1.71
N ASN A 244 -15.93 17.60 1.24
CA ASN A 244 -15.88 17.19 -0.16
C ASN A 244 -16.53 15.82 -0.38
N LEU A 245 -16.42 14.91 0.60
CA LEU A 245 -16.98 13.56 0.50
C LEU A 245 -18.28 13.40 1.28
N HIS A 246 -18.77 14.48 1.92
CA HIS A 246 -19.99 14.52 2.72
C HIS A 246 -20.05 13.44 3.82
N TYR A 247 -18.89 12.99 4.31
CA TYR A 247 -18.77 12.01 5.37
C TYR A 247 -19.08 12.63 6.74
N ILE A 248 -19.78 11.87 7.61
CA ILE A 248 -20.03 12.24 9.00
C ILE A 248 -19.12 11.40 9.92
N PRO A 249 -17.99 11.94 10.42
CA PRO A 249 -16.96 11.19 11.14
C PRO A 249 -17.29 10.97 12.63
N MET A 250 -18.45 10.36 12.93
CA MET A 250 -18.91 10.18 14.30
C MET A 250 -17.94 9.34 15.15
N ASN A 251 -17.33 8.31 14.55
CA ASN A 251 -16.39 7.43 15.24
C ASN A 251 -15.10 8.17 15.59
N GLU A 252 -14.53 8.89 14.62
CA GLU A 252 -13.31 9.66 14.79
C GLU A 252 -13.52 10.78 15.82
N ILE A 253 -14.63 11.51 15.74
CA ILE A 253 -14.98 12.56 16.72
C ILE A 253 -15.09 11.95 18.13
N SER A 254 -15.79 10.82 18.28
CA SER A 254 -15.94 10.15 19.58
C SER A 254 -14.60 9.74 20.18
N ILE A 255 -13.69 9.20 19.36
CA ILE A 255 -12.33 8.82 19.77
C ILE A 255 -11.53 10.06 20.20
N LEU A 256 -11.59 11.15 19.41
CA LEU A 256 -10.86 12.38 19.71
C LEU A 256 -11.37 13.06 20.99
N LEU A 257 -12.68 13.06 21.22
CA LEU A 257 -13.28 13.58 22.45
C LEU A 257 -12.81 12.79 23.68
N LEU A 258 -12.77 11.46 23.58
CA LEU A 258 -12.25 10.61 24.66
C LEU A 258 -10.79 10.96 25.00
N LEU A 259 -9.95 11.16 23.97
CA LEU A 259 -8.54 11.52 24.17
C LEU A 259 -8.38 12.88 24.87
N LEU A 260 -9.21 13.87 24.52
CA LEU A 260 -9.22 15.18 25.17
C LEU A 260 -9.64 15.09 26.65
N GLN A 261 -10.66 14.31 26.95
CA GLN A 261 -11.11 14.10 28.33
C GLN A 261 -10.07 13.40 29.21
N LEU A 262 -9.23 12.54 28.61
CA LEU A 262 -8.16 11.86 29.32
C LEU A 262 -6.91 12.74 29.51
N SER A 263 -6.71 13.78 28.71
CA SER A 263 -5.60 14.74 28.88
C SER A 263 -5.84 15.79 29.97
N ASP A 264 -7.10 16.00 30.37
CA ASP A 264 -7.49 16.93 31.44
C ASP A 264 -7.42 16.30 32.86
N ARG A 265 -6.89 15.07 32.99
CA ARG A 265 -6.63 14.37 34.26
C ARG A 265 -5.14 14.17 34.48
#